data_AF-A0A4Q1SJ52-F1
#
_entry.id   AF-A0A4Q1SJ52-F1
#
_cell.length_a   1.000
_cell.length_b   1.000
_cell.length_c   1.000
_cell.angle_alpha   90.00
_cell.angle_beta   90.00
_cell.angle_gamma   90.00
#
_symmetry.space_group_name_H-M   'P 1'
#
loop_
_entity.id
_entity.type
_entity.pdbx_description
1 polymer ?
#
loop_
_entity_poly.entity_id
_entity_poly.type
_entity_poly.pdbx_seq_one_letter_code
_entity_poly.pdbx_strand_id
1 'polypeptide(L)'
;MRSRGWLLLLMMFALHCHAQTACPWVNQATVTDSPDGAVREAHTSVAADGNRCTFDYRDGEAAYSVEIAVQGVPDHGSNSTQPEVQCASPKTPLIGIGNEAAVCSIGAHRMHGAQVMGRVRDKSFFVIVRSHGDPDTPAVRQQLSEKTILIAEQVVGNLF
;
A
#
# COMPACT_ATOMS: atom_id res chain seq x y z
N MET A 1 4.57 -31.88 54.21
CA MET A 1 3.64 -31.98 53.07
C MET A 1 3.09 -30.61 52.75
N ARG A 2 3.58 -29.93 51.71
CA ARG A 2 2.99 -28.75 51.01
C ARG A 2 4.10 -28.09 50.18
N SER A 3 3.77 -27.53 49.02
CA SER A 3 4.69 -26.85 48.08
C SER A 3 5.41 -27.72 47.04
N ARG A 4 4.66 -28.48 46.22
CA ARG A 4 5.17 -28.99 44.92
C ARG A 4 4.18 -28.86 43.74
N GLY A 5 3.00 -28.30 43.97
CA GLY A 5 1.91 -28.29 42.98
C GLY A 5 1.79 -27.02 42.12
N TRP A 6 2.63 -25.99 42.32
CA TRP A 6 2.38 -24.67 41.74
C TRP A 6 3.19 -24.35 40.47
N LEU A 7 4.22 -25.15 40.15
CA LEU A 7 5.05 -24.94 38.96
C LEU A 7 4.43 -25.43 37.65
N LEU A 8 3.32 -26.18 37.71
CA LEU A 8 2.65 -26.73 36.51
C LEU A 8 1.53 -25.81 35.96
N LEU A 9 1.10 -24.78 36.69
CA LEU A 9 0.03 -23.87 36.23
C LEU A 9 0.52 -22.69 35.37
N LEU A 10 1.84 -22.47 35.25
CA LEU A 10 2.41 -21.33 34.52
C LEU A 10 2.72 -21.59 33.04
N MET A 11 2.51 -22.82 32.52
CA MET A 11 2.82 -23.17 31.12
C MET A 11 1.64 -23.10 30.14
N MET A 12 0.42 -22.73 30.57
CA MET A 12 -0.76 -22.76 29.67
C MET A 12 -1.15 -21.40 29.05
N PHE A 13 -0.40 -20.33 29.27
CA PHE A 13 -0.57 -19.09 28.48
C PHE A 13 0.26 -19.15 27.20
N ALA A 14 -0.06 -20.10 26.32
CA ALA A 14 0.30 -20.00 24.92
C ALA A 14 -0.50 -18.82 24.33
N LEU A 15 0.11 -17.64 24.38
CA LEU A 15 -0.32 -16.45 23.67
C LEU A 15 -0.62 -16.85 22.22
N HIS A 16 -1.91 -16.84 21.87
CA HIS A 16 -2.34 -16.93 20.49
C HIS A 16 -1.94 -15.62 19.82
N CYS A 17 -0.70 -15.56 19.38
CA CYS A 17 -0.19 -14.45 18.59
C CYS A 17 -0.83 -14.58 17.21
N HIS A 18 -1.95 -13.90 17.01
CA HIS A 18 -2.48 -13.66 15.67
C HIS A 18 -1.45 -12.82 14.94
N ALA A 19 -0.62 -13.48 14.11
CA ALA A 19 0.28 -12.79 13.21
C ALA A 19 -0.59 -11.94 12.27
N GLN A 20 -0.57 -10.63 12.48
CA GLN A 20 -1.26 -9.67 11.64
C GLN A 20 -0.64 -9.78 10.24
N THR A 21 -1.48 -9.90 9.21
CA THR A 21 -1.01 -10.04 7.83
C THR A 21 -0.23 -8.79 7.44
N ALA A 22 1.09 -8.88 7.40
CA ALA A 22 1.98 -7.75 7.13
C ALA A 22 2.32 -7.67 5.65
N CYS A 23 2.21 -6.46 5.10
CA CYS A 23 2.66 -6.21 3.74
C CYS A 23 4.20 -6.25 3.68
N PRO A 24 4.83 -6.98 2.73
CA PRO A 24 6.29 -7.11 2.70
C PRO A 24 7.05 -5.81 2.39
N TRP A 25 6.42 -4.85 1.71
CA TRP A 25 7.12 -3.67 1.17
C TRP A 25 6.93 -2.39 1.97
N VAL A 26 5.88 -2.29 2.78
CA VAL A 26 5.59 -1.13 3.63
C VAL A 26 4.78 -1.58 4.84
N ASN A 27 4.86 -0.83 5.93
CA ASN A 27 3.99 -1.06 7.09
C ASN A 27 2.76 -0.14 7.05
N GLN A 28 1.77 -0.45 7.88
CA GLN A 28 0.55 0.33 7.98
C GLN A 28 0.82 1.79 8.38
N ALA A 29 1.74 2.04 9.32
CA ALA A 29 2.03 3.39 9.80
C ALA A 29 2.54 4.31 8.67
N THR A 30 3.38 3.80 7.78
CA THR A 30 3.86 4.52 6.60
C THR A 30 2.73 4.90 5.65
N VAL A 31 1.75 4.01 5.47
CA VAL A 31 0.63 4.24 4.54
C VAL A 31 -0.40 5.19 5.16
N THR A 32 -0.65 5.05 6.45
CA THR A 32 -1.66 5.81 7.16
C THR A 32 -1.13 7.13 7.69
N ASP A 33 0.17 7.43 7.55
CA ASP A 33 0.74 8.68 8.02
C ASP A 33 -0.07 9.86 7.44
N SER A 34 -0.57 10.68 8.37
CA SER A 34 -1.41 11.84 8.10
C SER A 34 -0.87 13.01 8.91
N PRO A 35 -0.72 14.20 8.30
CA PRO A 35 -0.32 15.41 9.02
C PRO A 35 -1.25 15.75 10.18
N ASP A 36 -2.53 15.37 10.09
CA ASP A 36 -3.58 15.72 11.05
C ASP A 36 -3.73 14.68 12.19
N GLY A 37 -2.94 13.60 12.14
CA GLY A 37 -2.64 12.75 13.31
C GLY A 37 -3.75 11.84 13.84
N ALA A 38 -4.88 11.68 13.16
CA ALA A 38 -5.99 10.86 13.65
C ALA A 38 -6.57 9.90 12.61
N VAL A 39 -5.79 8.90 12.23
CA VAL A 39 -6.31 7.73 11.50
C VAL A 39 -7.22 6.96 12.46
N ARG A 40 -8.51 6.89 12.13
CA ARG A 40 -9.53 6.32 13.03
C ARG A 40 -9.59 4.81 12.94
N GLU A 41 -9.43 4.29 11.73
CA GLU A 41 -9.51 2.87 11.41
C GLU A 41 -8.56 2.60 10.26
N ALA A 42 -7.84 1.48 10.31
CA ALA A 42 -6.98 1.03 9.24
C ALA A 42 -6.98 -0.50 9.17
N HIS A 43 -7.22 -1.02 7.97
CA HIS A 43 -7.24 -2.44 7.66
C HIS A 43 -6.16 -2.72 6.62
N THR A 44 -5.40 -3.80 6.83
CA THR A 44 -4.42 -4.28 5.86
C THR A 44 -4.82 -5.67 5.41
N SER A 45 -4.84 -5.90 4.11
CA SER A 45 -5.01 -7.21 3.50
C SER A 45 -3.87 -7.48 2.53
N VAL A 46 -3.46 -8.75 2.42
CA VAL A 46 -2.43 -9.22 1.49
C VAL A 46 -3.05 -10.32 0.66
N ALA A 47 -2.88 -10.26 -0.66
CA ALA A 47 -3.36 -11.27 -1.58
C ALA A 47 -2.67 -12.62 -1.30
N ALA A 48 -3.33 -13.73 -1.64
CA ALA A 48 -2.81 -15.08 -1.38
C ALA A 48 -1.47 -15.37 -2.06
N ASP A 49 -1.18 -14.68 -3.17
CA ASP A 49 0.09 -14.76 -3.90
C ASP A 49 1.23 -13.94 -3.27
N GLY A 50 0.92 -13.14 -2.23
CA GLY A 50 1.87 -12.25 -1.56
C GLY A 50 2.33 -11.06 -2.41
N ASN A 51 1.80 -10.89 -3.62
CA ASN A 51 2.26 -9.90 -4.61
C ASN A 51 1.40 -8.64 -4.63
N ARG A 52 0.40 -8.56 -3.76
CA ARG A 52 -0.44 -7.38 -3.60
C ARG A 52 -0.84 -7.15 -2.16
N CYS A 53 -0.80 -5.90 -1.74
CA CYS A 53 -1.31 -5.43 -0.47
C CYS A 53 -2.36 -4.35 -0.71
N THR A 54 -3.40 -4.35 0.12
CA THR A 54 -4.39 -3.29 0.15
C THR A 54 -4.52 -2.76 1.57
N PHE A 55 -4.49 -1.44 1.69
CA PHE A 55 -4.71 -0.72 2.94
C PHE A 55 -5.93 0.16 2.79
N ASP A 56 -6.91 -0.03 3.66
CA ASP A 56 -8.10 0.81 3.73
C ASP A 56 -8.09 1.55 5.05
N TYR A 57 -8.20 2.87 5.03
CA TYR A 57 -8.19 3.67 6.25
C TYR A 57 -9.07 4.91 6.16
N ARG A 58 -9.42 5.46 7.32
CA ARG A 58 -10.18 6.70 7.44
C ARG A 58 -9.38 7.78 8.15
N ASP A 59 -9.40 8.98 7.58
CA ASP A 59 -8.86 10.20 8.16
C ASP A 59 -9.96 11.25 8.20
N GLY A 60 -10.41 11.62 9.41
CA GLY A 60 -11.63 12.40 9.59
C GLY A 60 -12.87 11.70 9.01
N GLU A 61 -13.46 12.32 7.98
CA GLU A 61 -14.62 11.79 7.22
C GLU A 61 -14.22 11.18 5.86
N ALA A 62 -12.96 11.38 5.44
CA ALA A 62 -12.45 10.87 4.19
C ALA A 62 -12.01 9.41 4.34
N ALA A 63 -12.37 8.58 3.36
CA ALA A 63 -11.94 7.20 3.28
C ALA A 63 -10.93 7.03 2.15
N TYR A 64 -9.81 6.38 2.45
CA TYR A 64 -8.72 6.17 1.51
C TYR A 64 -8.47 4.68 1.31
N SER A 65 -8.11 4.31 0.08
CA SER A 65 -7.59 2.99 -0.24
C SER A 65 -6.23 3.12 -0.92
N VAL A 66 -5.28 2.31 -0.46
CA VAL A 66 -3.94 2.18 -1.05
C VAL A 66 -3.73 0.77 -1.51
N GLU A 67 -3.44 0.61 -2.79
CA GLU A 67 -3.11 -0.66 -3.40
C GLU A 67 -1.66 -0.66 -3.83
N ILE A 68 -0.91 -1.66 -3.39
CA ILE A 68 0.48 -1.89 -3.78
C ILE A 68 0.52 -3.25 -4.44
N ALA A 69 1.02 -3.30 -5.67
CA ALA A 69 1.25 -4.55 -6.39
C ALA A 69 2.70 -4.61 -6.87
N VAL A 70 3.38 -5.72 -6.59
CA VAL A 70 4.74 -5.98 -7.08
C VAL A 70 4.72 -7.31 -7.81
N GLN A 71 5.18 -7.31 -9.05
CA GLN A 71 5.19 -8.49 -9.91
C GLN A 71 6.55 -8.65 -10.55
N GLY A 72 6.98 -9.89 -10.76
CA GLY A 72 8.10 -10.16 -11.66
C GLY A 72 7.76 -9.69 -13.07
N VAL A 73 8.74 -9.10 -13.76
CA VAL A 73 8.61 -8.80 -15.18
C VAL A 73 8.50 -10.14 -15.90
N PRO A 74 7.40 -10.42 -16.61
CA PRO A 74 7.25 -11.66 -17.33
C PRO A 74 8.36 -11.79 -18.36
N ASP A 75 8.98 -12.96 -18.45
CA ASP A 75 9.72 -13.32 -19.66
C ASP A 75 8.76 -13.24 -20.85
N HIS A 76 9.24 -12.68 -21.97
CA HIS A 76 8.47 -12.45 -23.19
C HIS A 76 7.57 -13.68 -23.52
N GLY A 77 6.27 -13.58 -23.26
CA GLY A 77 5.30 -14.65 -23.56
C GLY A 77 4.30 -14.99 -22.45
N SER A 78 4.48 -14.52 -21.21
CA SER A 78 3.50 -14.74 -20.14
C SER A 78 2.44 -13.63 -20.13
N ASN A 79 1.16 -14.02 -20.32
CA ASN A 79 -0.02 -13.17 -20.12
C ASN A 79 -0.12 -12.69 -18.66
N SER A 80 0.68 -11.70 -18.29
CA SER A 80 0.60 -11.06 -16.98
C SER A 80 -0.65 -10.20 -16.93
N THR A 81 -1.54 -10.53 -15.99
CA THR A 81 -2.65 -9.69 -15.58
C THR A 81 -2.10 -8.52 -14.75
N GLN A 82 -1.31 -7.65 -15.38
CA GLN A 82 -0.94 -6.38 -14.77
C GLN A 82 -2.25 -5.64 -14.44
N PRO A 83 -2.35 -4.98 -13.27
CA PRO A 83 -3.47 -4.11 -12.99
C PRO A 83 -3.51 -3.07 -14.11
N GLU A 84 -4.51 -3.17 -14.99
CA GLU A 84 -4.69 -2.26 -16.11
C GLU A 84 -5.18 -0.93 -15.55
N VAL A 85 -4.25 -0.12 -15.02
CA VAL A 85 -4.60 1.19 -14.52
C VAL A 85 -4.50 2.17 -15.68
N GLN A 86 -5.66 2.59 -16.13
CA GLN A 86 -5.83 3.60 -17.15
C GLN A 86 -5.63 4.97 -16.50
N CYS A 87 -4.46 5.58 -16.76
CA CYS A 87 -4.21 6.96 -16.38
C CYS A 87 -5.27 7.87 -17.03
N ALA A 88 -5.90 8.72 -16.22
CA ALA A 88 -6.81 9.76 -16.72
C ALA A 88 -6.03 11.00 -17.20
N SER A 89 -4.74 11.12 -16.87
CA SER A 89 -3.84 12.18 -17.30
C SER A 89 -2.61 11.65 -18.05
N PRO A 90 -1.88 12.53 -18.77
CA PRO A 90 -0.52 12.23 -19.19
C PRO A 90 0.34 11.78 -18.01
N LYS A 91 1.27 10.86 -18.28
CA LYS A 91 2.24 10.37 -17.30
C LYS A 91 3.37 11.39 -17.13
N THR A 92 3.74 11.67 -15.89
CA THR A 92 4.89 12.52 -15.55
C THR A 92 6.02 11.63 -15.03
N PRO A 93 7.19 11.62 -15.68
CA PRO A 93 8.35 10.86 -15.20
C PRO A 93 8.77 11.30 -13.80
N LEU A 94 9.14 10.34 -12.96
CA LEU A 94 9.69 10.57 -11.62
C LEU A 94 11.19 10.31 -11.63
N ILE A 95 11.93 11.17 -10.95
CA ILE A 95 13.37 11.03 -10.75
C ILE A 95 13.60 10.45 -9.35
N GLY A 96 14.55 9.52 -9.21
CA GLY A 96 14.91 8.96 -7.90
C GLY A 96 14.06 7.78 -7.44
N ILE A 97 13.05 7.37 -8.23
CA ILE A 97 12.19 6.22 -7.94
C ILE A 97 12.37 5.19 -9.06
N GLY A 98 13.20 4.17 -8.82
CA GLY A 98 13.52 3.15 -9.83
C GLY A 98 14.13 3.73 -11.12
N ASN A 99 14.18 2.93 -12.18
CA ASN A 99 14.79 3.35 -13.46
C ASN A 99 13.80 4.05 -14.40
N GLU A 100 12.51 3.75 -14.29
CA GLU A 100 11.48 4.10 -15.26
C GLU A 100 10.13 4.40 -14.58
N ALA A 101 10.15 5.08 -13.42
CA ALA A 101 8.90 5.39 -12.74
C ALA A 101 8.20 6.63 -13.33
N ALA A 102 6.88 6.60 -13.29
CA ALA A 102 6.04 7.72 -13.64
C ALA A 102 4.81 7.78 -12.75
N VAL A 103 4.31 8.99 -12.51
CA VAL A 103 3.04 9.26 -11.84
C VAL A 103 1.97 9.69 -12.84
N CYS A 104 0.72 9.33 -12.59
CA CYS A 104 -0.43 9.89 -13.29
C CYS A 104 -1.64 9.97 -12.36
N SER A 105 -2.62 10.80 -12.72
CA SER A 105 -3.89 10.80 -12.02
C SER A 105 -4.77 9.65 -12.51
N ILE A 106 -5.59 9.14 -11.59
CA ILE A 106 -6.67 8.21 -11.90
C ILE A 106 -8.00 8.89 -11.59
N GLY A 107 -8.95 8.74 -12.51
CA GLY A 107 -10.26 9.34 -12.39
C GLY A 107 -11.31 8.37 -12.90
N ALA A 108 -12.25 8.00 -12.03
CA ALA A 108 -13.46 7.26 -12.37
C ALA A 108 -14.63 7.91 -11.62
N HIS A 109 -15.88 7.67 -12.03
CA HIS A 109 -17.03 8.36 -11.47
C HIS A 109 -17.06 8.31 -9.92
N ARG A 110 -16.94 9.47 -9.25
CA ARG A 110 -16.84 9.67 -7.78
C ARG A 110 -15.58 9.10 -7.09
N MET A 111 -14.56 8.71 -7.86
CA MET A 111 -13.27 8.26 -7.35
C MET A 111 -12.15 9.03 -8.03
N HIS A 112 -11.27 9.61 -7.23
CA HIS A 112 -10.07 10.27 -7.72
C HIS A 112 -8.87 9.76 -6.93
N GLY A 113 -7.72 9.80 -7.56
CA GLY A 113 -6.52 9.22 -7.02
C GLY A 113 -5.29 9.52 -7.85
N ALA A 114 -4.18 8.97 -7.42
CA ALA A 114 -2.94 8.95 -8.18
C ALA A 114 -2.37 7.54 -8.22
N GLN A 115 -1.58 7.30 -9.26
CA GLN A 115 -0.86 6.06 -9.44
C GLN A 115 0.60 6.38 -9.74
N VAL A 116 1.51 5.66 -9.08
CA VAL A 116 2.89 5.49 -9.51
C VAL A 116 3.08 4.10 -10.06
N MET A 117 3.72 4.01 -11.22
CA MET A 117 4.17 2.75 -11.82
C MET A 117 5.65 2.85 -12.10
N GLY A 118 6.39 1.77 -11.93
CA GLY A 118 7.80 1.76 -12.23
C GLY A 118 8.41 0.37 -12.24
N ARG A 119 9.72 0.33 -12.42
CA ARG A 119 10.51 -0.89 -12.50
C ARG A 119 11.78 -0.78 -11.67
N VAL A 120 12.07 -1.86 -10.93
CA VAL A 120 13.32 -2.07 -10.20
C VAL A 120 13.84 -3.46 -10.58
N ARG A 121 14.99 -3.52 -11.26
CA ARG A 121 15.58 -4.78 -11.78
C ARG A 121 14.58 -5.62 -12.60
N ASP A 122 14.25 -6.81 -12.12
CA ASP A 122 13.35 -7.81 -12.68
C ASP A 122 11.91 -7.70 -12.14
N LYS A 123 11.58 -6.61 -11.41
CA LYS A 123 10.26 -6.38 -10.83
C LYS A 123 9.62 -5.11 -11.35
N SER A 124 8.35 -5.19 -11.69
CA SER A 124 7.47 -4.04 -11.87
C SER A 124 6.66 -3.81 -10.59
N PHE A 125 6.46 -2.55 -10.25
CA PHE A 125 5.63 -2.18 -9.11
C PHE A 125 4.59 -1.13 -9.51
N PHE A 126 3.47 -1.17 -8.80
CA PHE A 126 2.38 -0.23 -8.92
C PHE A 126 1.94 0.18 -7.51
N VAL A 127 1.81 1.48 -7.29
CA VAL A 127 1.23 2.06 -6.08
C VAL A 127 0.07 2.93 -6.52
N ILE A 128 -1.11 2.68 -5.96
CA ILE A 128 -2.33 3.42 -6.27
C ILE A 128 -2.91 3.94 -4.96
N VAL A 129 -3.15 5.24 -4.88
CA VAL A 129 -3.85 5.86 -3.75
C VAL A 129 -5.16 6.46 -4.26
N ARG A 130 -6.28 6.11 -3.64
CA ARG A 130 -7.61 6.61 -3.97
C ARG A 130 -8.24 7.27 -2.75
N SER A 131 -9.00 8.34 -2.99
CA SER A 131 -9.93 8.89 -2.01
C SER A 131 -11.38 8.61 -2.43
N HIS A 132 -12.21 8.31 -1.43
CA HIS A 132 -13.64 8.08 -1.55
C HIS A 132 -14.39 9.18 -0.78
N GLY A 133 -15.30 9.87 -1.46
CA GLY A 133 -16.18 10.86 -0.84
C GLY A 133 -15.62 12.29 -0.77
N ASP A 134 -14.32 12.49 -0.96
CA ASP A 134 -13.73 13.83 -1.04
C ASP A 134 -14.15 14.57 -2.32
N PRO A 135 -14.24 15.91 -2.27
CA PRO A 135 -14.40 16.71 -3.47
C PRO A 135 -13.13 16.65 -4.34
N ASP A 136 -13.30 16.42 -5.64
CA ASP A 136 -12.19 16.44 -6.61
C ASP A 136 -11.68 17.87 -6.84
N THR A 137 -10.81 18.32 -5.94
CA THR A 137 -10.14 19.62 -6.03
C THR A 137 -8.68 19.46 -6.46
N PRO A 138 -8.07 20.49 -7.09
CA PRO A 138 -6.65 20.45 -7.43
C PRO A 138 -5.74 20.18 -6.21
N ALA A 139 -6.09 20.70 -5.04
CA ALA A 139 -5.33 20.50 -3.81
C ALA A 139 -5.37 19.03 -3.35
N VAL A 140 -6.55 18.40 -3.35
CA VAL A 140 -6.69 16.98 -2.99
C VAL A 140 -5.96 16.08 -4.00
N ARG A 141 -6.05 16.38 -5.30
CA ARG A 141 -5.28 15.66 -6.33
C ARG A 141 -3.77 15.75 -6.11
N GLN A 142 -3.28 16.93 -5.76
CA GLN A 142 -1.87 17.14 -5.46
C GLN A 142 -1.44 16.33 -4.23
N GLN A 143 -2.21 16.38 -3.14
CA GLN A 143 -1.96 15.62 -1.92
C GLN A 143 -1.93 14.11 -2.19
N LEU A 144 -2.89 13.58 -2.97
CA LEU A 144 -2.91 12.17 -3.36
C LEU A 144 -1.69 11.79 -4.20
N SER A 145 -1.27 12.66 -5.13
CA SER A 145 -0.07 12.45 -5.94
C SER A 145 1.19 12.40 -5.07
N GLU A 146 1.39 13.38 -4.19
CA GLU A 146 2.54 13.44 -3.27
C GLU A 146 2.56 12.21 -2.34
N LYS A 147 1.41 11.83 -1.78
CA LYS A 147 1.29 10.63 -0.95
C LYS A 147 1.62 9.35 -1.71
N THR A 148 1.16 9.23 -2.96
CA THR A 148 1.47 8.06 -3.82
C THR A 148 2.97 7.97 -4.09
N ILE A 149 3.64 9.10 -4.33
CA ILE A 149 5.08 9.18 -4.57
C ILE A 149 5.86 8.75 -3.31
N LEU A 150 5.52 9.26 -2.13
CA LEU A 150 6.18 8.88 -0.87
C LEU A 150 6.05 7.39 -0.57
N ILE A 151 4.86 6.80 -0.78
CA ILE A 151 4.67 5.36 -0.61
C ILE A 151 5.49 4.58 -1.63
N ALA A 152 5.54 5.04 -2.89
CA ALA A 152 6.35 4.42 -3.93
C ALA A 152 7.86 4.45 -3.62
N GLU A 153 8.38 5.52 -3.03
CA GLU A 153 9.77 5.59 -2.56
C GLU A 153 10.07 4.49 -1.53
N GLN A 154 9.17 4.29 -0.57
CA GLN A 154 9.32 3.25 0.46
C GLN A 154 9.26 1.85 -0.14
N VAL A 155 8.31 1.60 -1.05
CA VAL A 155 8.22 0.33 -1.78
C VAL A 155 9.53 0.06 -2.54
N VAL A 156 10.01 1.03 -3.31
CA VAL A 156 11.24 0.89 -4.09
C VAL A 156 12.45 0.67 -3.18
N GLY A 157 12.56 1.39 -2.07
CA GLY A 157 13.63 1.20 -1.10
C GLY A 157 13.70 -0.24 -0.55
N ASN A 158 12.55 -0.89 -0.37
CA ASN A 158 12.47 -2.29 0.05
C ASN A 158 12.63 -3.31 -1.10
N LEU A 159 12.64 -2.87 -2.36
CA LEU A 159 12.88 -3.73 -3.53
C LEU A 159 14.34 -3.75 -4.00
N PHE A 160 15.18 -2.81 -3.55
CA PHE A 160 16.60 -2.74 -3.87
C PHE A 160 17.45 -3.76 -3.10
#